data_AF-A0A7V5Y0J7-F1
#
_entry.id   AF-A0A7V5Y0J7-F1
#
_cell.length_a   1.000
_cell.length_b   1.000
_cell.length_c   1.000
_cell.angle_alpha   90.00
_cell.angle_beta   90.00
_cell.angle_gamma   90.00
#
_symmetry.space_group_name_H-M   'P 1'
#
loop_
_entity.id
_entity.type
_entity.pdbx_description
1 polymer ?
#
loop_
_entity_poly.entity_id
_entity_poly.type
_entity_poly.pdbx_seq_one_letter_code
_entity_poly.pdbx_strand_id
1 'polypeptide(L)'
;MNFCVILDLTPLKIYPKKKRLKIFSFFTKVMAEIKIPQKVKVVIGFITSDTQLIKEVNQELFPLLGEPDFLSEIIDFNFTDYYEQEMGKNLKRQWVAYKNLIMPDFLASLKIKTNEIEEQFKVANKRRINIDPGILTLNNFILATTKNYAHRIYLRDGIYAEVTLLYKNKKFQNLAWTYPDYQTDFFHQFLLKVRKIYIEDLKKIYYSKEDDEDPFY
;
A
#
# COMPACT_ATOMS: atom_id res chain seq x y z
N MET A 1 52.96 37.51 -9.26
CA MET A 1 52.66 38.74 -10.01
C MET A 1 51.19 38.72 -10.39
N ASN A 2 50.45 39.73 -9.90
CA ASN A 2 49.25 40.37 -10.48
C ASN A 2 49.25 40.32 -12.03
N PHE A 3 48.17 40.35 -12.81
CA PHE A 3 46.80 40.87 -12.72
C PHE A 3 46.13 40.40 -14.07
N CYS A 4 44.85 40.03 -14.16
CA CYS A 4 43.67 40.90 -14.34
C CYS A 4 43.01 40.71 -15.72
N VAL A 5 41.69 40.80 -15.65
CA VAL A 5 40.62 40.59 -16.63
C VAL A 5 40.61 41.67 -17.70
N ILE A 6 40.24 41.34 -18.94
CA ILE A 6 39.37 42.19 -19.77
C ILE A 6 38.36 41.30 -20.52
N LEU A 7 37.08 41.47 -20.17
CA LEU A 7 35.92 41.06 -20.95
C LEU A 7 35.74 42.07 -22.09
N ASP A 8 35.62 41.60 -23.32
CA ASP A 8 35.34 42.46 -24.46
C ASP A 8 33.85 42.40 -24.84
N LEU A 9 33.24 43.59 -24.89
CA LEU A 9 31.84 43.85 -25.17
C LEU A 9 31.69 44.31 -26.62
N THR A 10 30.86 43.65 -27.42
CA THR A 10 30.30 44.26 -28.63
C THR A 10 28.81 43.89 -28.83
N PRO A 11 28.02 44.76 -29.50
CA PRO A 11 26.63 45.05 -29.10
C PRO A 11 25.55 44.18 -29.78
N LEU A 12 24.40 44.05 -29.09
CA LEU A 12 23.17 43.43 -29.59
C LEU A 12 22.70 44.09 -30.91
N LYS A 13 22.62 43.30 -31.98
CA LYS A 13 21.83 43.64 -33.17
C LYS A 13 20.37 43.24 -32.95
N ILE A 14 19.49 44.24 -32.86
CA ILE A 14 18.03 44.08 -32.91
C ILE A 14 17.64 43.79 -34.37
N TYR A 15 16.97 42.67 -34.62
CA TYR A 15 16.32 42.34 -35.90
C TYR A 15 14.79 42.30 -35.74
N PRO A 16 14.02 42.69 -36.78
CA PRO A 16 12.60 43.02 -36.64
C PRO A 16 11.69 41.79 -36.52
N LYS A 17 10.57 41.97 -35.82
CA LYS A 17 9.46 41.00 -35.70
C LYS A 17 9.02 40.50 -37.09
N LYS A 18 9.44 39.28 -37.46
CA LYS A 18 8.86 38.55 -38.60
C LYS A 18 7.60 37.79 -38.14
N LYS A 19 6.54 37.98 -38.93
CA LYS A 19 5.20 37.40 -38.82
C LYS A 19 5.24 35.91 -38.44
N ARG A 20 4.40 35.51 -37.48
CA ARG A 20 4.12 34.10 -37.15
C ARG A 20 3.60 33.39 -38.41
N LEU A 21 4.45 32.61 -39.06
CA LEU A 21 4.01 31.51 -39.90
C LEU A 21 3.52 30.41 -38.96
N LYS A 22 2.25 30.02 -39.06
CA LYS A 22 1.74 28.79 -38.42
C LYS A 22 2.42 27.61 -39.10
N ILE A 23 3.56 27.20 -38.57
CA ILE A 23 4.09 25.86 -38.82
C ILE A 23 3.23 24.92 -37.99
N PHE A 24 2.37 24.16 -38.66
CA PHE A 24 1.75 22.97 -38.09
C PHE A 24 2.87 21.98 -37.76
N SER A 25 3.45 22.15 -36.57
CA SER A 25 4.37 21.17 -36.00
C SER A 25 3.52 20.06 -35.39
N PHE A 26 3.49 18.94 -36.12
CA PHE A 26 3.67 17.57 -35.64
C PHE A 26 3.23 17.28 -34.20
N PHE A 27 2.35 16.28 -34.06
CA PHE A 27 2.11 15.51 -32.84
C PHE A 27 3.36 15.40 -31.97
N THR A 28 3.54 16.32 -31.03
CA THR A 28 4.41 16.10 -29.89
C THR A 28 3.70 15.07 -29.04
N LYS A 29 4.13 13.82 -29.17
CA LYS A 29 3.78 12.75 -28.25
C LYS A 29 4.21 13.23 -26.86
N VAL A 30 3.29 13.81 -26.10
CA VAL A 30 3.54 14.23 -24.73
C VAL A 30 3.85 12.94 -23.97
N MET A 31 5.11 12.78 -23.56
CA MET A 31 5.50 11.63 -22.74
C MET A 31 4.70 11.67 -21.45
N ALA A 32 4.32 10.49 -20.93
CA ALA A 32 3.62 10.41 -19.66
C ALA A 32 4.49 11.04 -18.56
N GLU A 33 3.92 12.00 -17.83
CA GLU A 33 4.59 12.65 -16.71
C GLU A 33 4.66 11.70 -15.52
N ILE A 34 5.82 11.58 -14.90
CA ILE A 34 6.01 10.79 -13.67
C ILE A 34 5.38 11.57 -12.52
N LYS A 35 4.44 10.95 -11.81
CA LYS A 35 3.75 11.55 -10.67
C LYS A 35 4.09 10.80 -9.38
N ILE A 36 4.11 11.53 -8.27
CA ILE A 36 4.17 10.92 -6.94
C ILE A 36 2.90 10.07 -6.76
N PRO A 37 3.00 8.79 -6.38
CA PRO A 37 1.82 7.95 -6.23
C PRO A 37 0.99 8.39 -5.03
N GLN A 38 -0.32 8.12 -5.10
CA GLN A 38 -1.24 8.33 -3.99
C GLN A 38 -0.86 7.41 -2.81
N LYS A 39 -0.86 7.95 -1.59
CA LYS A 39 -0.67 7.17 -0.37
C LYS A 39 -1.79 6.16 -0.17
N VAL A 40 -1.50 5.00 0.41
CA VAL A 40 -2.41 3.86 0.56
C VAL A 40 -2.70 3.54 2.03
N LYS A 41 -3.85 2.93 2.29
CA LYS A 41 -4.24 2.47 3.64
C LYS A 41 -3.64 1.10 3.91
N VAL A 42 -3.08 0.90 5.10
CA VAL A 42 -2.54 -0.40 5.51
C VAL A 42 -3.63 -1.22 6.18
N VAL A 43 -3.70 -2.49 5.81
CA VAL A 43 -4.52 -3.52 6.48
C VAL A 43 -3.64 -4.74 6.72
N ILE A 44 -3.60 -5.22 7.96
CA ILE A 44 -2.81 -6.39 8.34
C ILE A 44 -3.76 -7.50 8.80
N GLY A 45 -3.58 -8.70 8.25
CA GLY A 45 -4.21 -9.91 8.74
C GLY A 45 -3.33 -10.63 9.76
N PHE A 46 -3.90 -10.98 10.91
CA PHE A 46 -3.25 -11.77 11.95
C PHE A 46 -3.85 -13.15 12.04
N ILE A 47 -3.02 -14.18 12.17
CA ILE A 47 -3.44 -15.54 12.54
C ILE A 47 -2.67 -15.96 13.79
N THR A 48 -3.35 -16.38 14.85
CA THR A 48 -2.72 -16.80 16.11
C THR A 48 -3.69 -17.61 16.96
N SER A 49 -3.19 -18.54 17.78
CA SER A 49 -3.99 -19.20 18.84
C SER A 49 -4.07 -18.36 20.12
N ASP A 50 -3.21 -17.35 20.26
CA ASP A 50 -3.15 -16.42 21.38
C ASP A 50 -3.45 -14.99 20.90
N THR A 51 -4.67 -14.53 21.16
CA THR A 51 -5.14 -13.21 20.71
C THR A 51 -4.50 -12.05 21.47
N GLN A 52 -3.84 -12.29 22.61
CA GLN A 52 -3.10 -11.25 23.31
C GLN A 52 -1.88 -10.79 22.50
N LEU A 53 -1.26 -11.68 21.73
CA LEU A 53 -0.17 -11.34 20.80
C LEU A 53 -0.57 -10.27 19.78
N ILE A 54 -1.84 -10.21 19.38
CA ILE A 54 -2.28 -9.19 18.42
C ILE A 54 -2.11 -7.79 19.02
N LYS A 55 -2.32 -7.63 20.33
CA LYS A 55 -2.12 -6.33 21.01
C LYS A 55 -0.65 -5.97 21.08
N GLU A 56 0.21 -6.93 21.44
CA GLU A 56 1.67 -6.74 21.53
C GLU A 56 2.27 -6.40 20.16
N VAL A 57 1.86 -7.12 19.11
CA VAL A 57 2.28 -6.84 17.73
C VAL A 57 1.79 -5.47 17.26
N ASN A 58 0.57 -5.06 17.63
CA ASN A 58 0.09 -3.71 17.32
C ASN A 58 0.93 -2.61 17.99
N GLN A 59 1.48 -2.84 19.18
CA GLN A 59 2.39 -1.89 19.85
C GLN A 59 3.72 -1.78 19.09
N GLU A 60 4.26 -2.90 18.59
CA GLU A 60 5.47 -2.90 17.74
C GLU A 60 5.27 -2.18 16.40
N LEU A 61 4.05 -2.23 15.84
CA LEU A 61 3.71 -1.60 14.57
C LEU A 61 3.34 -0.12 14.70
N PHE A 62 2.93 0.33 15.90
CA PHE A 62 2.47 1.68 16.16
C PHE A 62 3.44 2.79 15.70
N PRO A 63 4.77 2.71 15.94
CA PRO A 63 5.69 3.75 15.47
C PRO A 63 5.69 3.94 13.95
N LEU A 64 5.35 2.90 13.18
CA LEU A 64 5.34 2.93 11.72
C LEU A 64 3.96 3.30 11.16
N LEU A 65 2.91 2.72 11.73
CA LEU A 65 1.56 2.75 11.14
C LEU A 65 0.58 3.65 11.90
N GLY A 66 0.96 4.15 13.08
CA GLY A 66 0.07 4.82 14.00
C GLY A 66 -0.90 3.85 14.67
N GLU A 67 -1.92 4.41 15.33
CA GLU A 67 -2.94 3.60 16.01
C GLU A 67 -3.76 2.77 15.02
N PRO A 68 -4.17 1.55 15.40
CA PRO A 68 -5.30 0.88 14.78
C PRO A 68 -6.53 1.77 14.77
N ASP A 69 -7.16 1.97 13.61
CA ASP A 69 -8.36 2.81 13.50
C ASP A 69 -9.60 2.06 13.02
N PHE A 70 -9.44 0.80 12.60
CA PHE A 70 -10.55 -0.12 12.39
C PHE A 70 -10.12 -1.57 12.57
N LEU A 71 -10.86 -2.33 13.37
CA LEU A 71 -10.58 -3.74 13.65
C LEU A 71 -11.78 -4.59 13.23
N SER A 72 -11.53 -5.76 12.65
CA SER A 72 -12.56 -6.78 12.52
C SER A 72 -12.85 -7.43 13.86
N GLU A 73 -13.99 -8.10 13.96
CA GLU A 73 -14.17 -9.13 14.98
C GLU A 73 -13.11 -10.23 14.83
N ILE A 74 -12.80 -10.90 15.93
CA ILE A 74 -11.93 -12.08 15.93
C ILE A 74 -12.79 -13.28 15.58
N ILE A 75 -12.40 -14.03 14.54
CA ILE A 75 -13.11 -15.22 14.09
C ILE A 75 -12.21 -16.45 14.18
N ASP A 76 -12.81 -17.64 14.14
CA ASP A 76 -12.05 -18.89 14.01
C ASP A 76 -11.40 -18.97 12.62
N PHE A 77 -10.14 -19.40 12.59
CA PHE A 77 -9.40 -19.62 11.36
C PHE A 77 -9.49 -21.11 10.97
N ASN A 78 -10.51 -21.44 10.18
CA ASN A 78 -10.80 -22.80 9.71
C ASN A 78 -10.68 -22.95 8.18
N PHE A 79 -9.76 -22.18 7.57
CA PHE A 79 -9.62 -22.10 6.11
C PHE A 79 -8.55 -23.04 5.54
N THR A 80 -7.60 -23.48 6.36
CA THR A 80 -6.52 -24.39 5.99
C THR A 80 -5.80 -24.92 7.23
N ASP A 81 -5.33 -26.17 7.17
CA ASP A 81 -4.53 -26.79 8.24
C ASP A 81 -3.03 -26.47 8.12
N TYR A 82 -2.63 -25.65 7.13
CA TYR A 82 -1.23 -25.35 6.80
C TYR A 82 -0.40 -24.87 8.01
N TYR A 83 -1.00 -24.12 8.92
CA TYR A 83 -0.32 -23.54 10.08
C TYR A 83 -0.29 -24.48 11.29
N GLU A 84 -1.09 -25.56 11.32
CA GLU A 84 -1.30 -26.35 12.54
C GLU A 84 -0.01 -27.02 13.05
N GLN A 85 0.84 -27.50 12.14
CA GLN A 85 2.09 -28.18 12.52
C GLN A 85 3.05 -27.24 13.28
N GLU A 86 3.04 -25.95 12.93
CA GLU A 86 3.94 -24.95 13.48
C GLU A 86 3.30 -24.19 14.65
N MET A 87 2.08 -23.68 14.47
CA MET A 87 1.41 -22.75 15.38
C MET A 87 0.37 -23.43 16.30
N GLY A 88 0.10 -24.72 16.08
CA GLY A 88 -0.93 -25.47 16.82
C GLY A 88 -2.35 -25.24 16.30
N LYS A 89 -3.33 -25.75 17.05
CA LYS A 89 -4.76 -25.70 16.71
C LYS A 89 -5.47 -24.48 17.30
N ASN A 90 -6.76 -24.34 16.99
CA ASN A 90 -7.64 -23.28 17.50
C ASN A 90 -7.16 -21.87 17.10
N LEU A 91 -6.62 -21.76 15.88
CA LEU A 91 -6.16 -20.49 15.34
C LEU A 91 -7.34 -19.54 15.16
N LYS A 92 -7.07 -18.26 15.41
CA LYS A 92 -8.00 -17.15 15.26
C LYS A 92 -7.49 -16.22 14.18
N ARG A 93 -8.41 -15.53 13.51
CA ARG A 93 -8.13 -14.52 12.48
C ARG A 93 -8.69 -13.17 12.91
N GLN A 94 -7.88 -12.13 12.73
CA GLN A 94 -8.33 -10.74 12.85
C GLN A 94 -7.66 -9.89 11.77
N TRP A 95 -8.40 -8.95 11.20
CA TRP A 95 -7.84 -7.92 10.32
C TRP A 95 -7.89 -6.57 11.01
N VAL A 96 -6.83 -5.78 10.83
CA VAL A 96 -6.66 -4.46 11.45
C VAL A 96 -6.21 -3.47 10.40
N ALA A 97 -6.90 -2.33 10.32
CA ALA A 97 -6.49 -1.17 9.55
C ALA A 97 -5.84 -0.11 10.45
N TYR A 98 -4.92 0.66 9.90
CA TYR A 98 -4.11 1.63 10.64
C TYR A 98 -4.31 3.05 10.13
N LYS A 99 -4.16 4.01 11.04
CA LYS A 99 -4.41 5.43 10.80
C LYS A 99 -3.49 6.04 9.74
N ASN A 100 -2.19 5.77 9.78
CA ASN A 100 -1.24 6.43 8.87
C ASN A 100 -1.33 5.83 7.46
N LEU A 101 -1.51 6.71 6.46
CA LEU A 101 -1.35 6.32 5.06
C LEU A 101 0.13 6.30 4.69
N ILE A 102 0.55 5.27 3.98
CA ILE A 102 1.95 5.05 3.58
C ILE A 102 2.13 5.24 2.08
N MET A 103 3.37 5.44 1.63
CA MET A 103 3.68 5.30 0.20
C MET A 103 3.61 3.82 -0.20
N PRO A 104 3.09 3.48 -1.39
CA PRO A 104 2.83 2.09 -1.76
C PRO A 104 4.10 1.23 -1.89
N ASP A 105 5.25 1.81 -2.20
CA ASP A 105 6.55 1.15 -2.25
C ASP A 105 7.04 0.69 -0.87
N PHE A 106 6.53 1.27 0.21
CA PHE A 106 6.84 0.87 1.58
C PHE A 106 6.31 -0.54 1.93
N LEU A 107 5.38 -1.10 1.14
CA LEU A 107 4.83 -2.43 1.36
C LEU A 107 5.90 -3.53 1.52
N ALA A 108 6.99 -3.46 0.73
CA ALA A 108 8.07 -4.43 0.85
C ALA A 108 8.79 -4.35 2.20
N SER A 109 9.10 -3.12 2.65
CA SER A 109 9.72 -2.88 3.96
C SER A 109 8.79 -3.28 5.10
N LEU A 110 7.49 -3.04 4.96
CA LEU A 110 6.50 -3.50 5.93
C LEU A 110 6.49 -5.02 6.04
N LYS A 111 6.58 -5.76 4.92
CA LYS A 111 6.66 -7.23 4.99
C LYS A 111 7.90 -7.71 5.73
N ILE A 112 9.06 -7.12 5.45
CA ILE A 112 10.31 -7.44 6.16
C ILE A 112 10.13 -7.21 7.66
N LYS A 113 9.63 -6.04 8.06
CA LYS A 113 9.37 -5.74 9.48
C LYS A 113 8.38 -6.70 10.12
N THR A 114 7.30 -7.08 9.44
CA THR A 114 6.35 -8.06 9.98
C THR A 114 6.98 -9.44 10.13
N ASN A 115 7.87 -9.86 9.22
CA ASN A 115 8.60 -11.12 9.37
C ASN A 115 9.57 -11.08 10.57
N GLU A 116 10.24 -9.95 10.80
CA GLU A 116 11.09 -9.76 11.99
C GLU A 116 10.27 -9.85 13.28
N ILE A 117 9.07 -9.24 13.30
CA ILE A 117 8.16 -9.35 14.45
C ILE A 117 7.72 -10.80 14.65
N GLU A 118 7.32 -11.51 13.59
CA GLU A 118 6.99 -12.95 13.68
C GLU A 118 8.15 -13.75 14.32
N GLU A 119 9.39 -13.45 13.94
CA GLU A 119 10.60 -14.08 14.50
C GLU A 119 10.78 -13.77 15.99
N GLN A 120 10.61 -12.51 16.39
CA GLN A 120 10.74 -12.06 17.79
C GLN A 120 9.77 -12.78 18.73
N PHE A 121 8.57 -13.10 18.26
CA PHE A 121 7.54 -13.77 19.06
C PHE A 121 7.60 -15.31 19.01
N LYS A 122 8.58 -15.89 18.31
CA LYS A 122 8.76 -17.35 18.28
C LYS A 122 9.11 -17.91 19.66
N VAL A 123 8.63 -19.12 19.91
CA VAL A 123 9.02 -19.92 21.08
C VAL A 123 9.45 -21.30 20.61
N ALA A 124 10.61 -21.77 21.07
CA ALA A 124 11.19 -23.05 20.64
C ALA A 124 11.25 -23.20 19.11
N ASN A 125 11.62 -22.12 18.42
CA ASN A 125 11.71 -22.02 16.95
C ASN A 125 10.39 -22.23 16.19
N LYS A 126 9.24 -22.13 16.87
CA LYS A 126 7.91 -22.20 16.25
C LYS A 126 7.24 -20.83 16.26
N ARG A 127 6.68 -20.41 15.12
CA ARG A 127 5.84 -19.21 15.06
C ARG A 127 4.63 -19.37 15.96
N ARG A 128 4.25 -18.25 16.60
CA ARG A 128 3.00 -18.13 17.37
C ARG A 128 1.97 -17.27 16.67
N ILE A 129 2.42 -16.38 15.78
CA ILE A 129 1.58 -15.49 15.00
C ILE A 129 2.07 -15.46 13.56
N ASN A 130 1.14 -15.40 12.61
CA ASN A 130 1.40 -15.05 11.21
C ASN A 130 0.82 -13.67 10.93
N ILE A 131 1.59 -12.83 10.26
CA ILE A 131 1.31 -11.42 10.01
C ILE A 131 1.36 -11.17 8.48
N ASP A 132 0.19 -10.90 7.92
CA ASP A 132 -0.02 -10.67 6.48
C ASP A 132 -0.24 -9.18 6.22
N PRO A 133 0.79 -8.38 5.91
CA PRO A 133 0.59 -6.99 5.55
C PRO A 133 0.06 -6.85 4.13
N GLY A 134 -0.96 -6.00 4.01
CA GLY A 134 -1.51 -5.56 2.75
C GLY A 134 -1.79 -4.06 2.71
N ILE A 135 -2.00 -3.57 1.50
CA ILE A 135 -2.40 -2.19 1.22
C ILE A 135 -3.70 -2.17 0.44
N LEU A 136 -4.56 -1.23 0.81
CA LEU A 136 -5.78 -0.90 0.10
C LEU A 136 -5.55 0.36 -0.74
N THR A 137 -5.77 0.23 -2.04
CA THR A 137 -5.86 1.34 -2.98
C THR A 137 -7.32 1.67 -3.28
N LEU A 138 -7.57 2.69 -4.11
CA LEU A 138 -8.91 2.95 -4.61
C LEU A 138 -9.43 1.84 -5.53
N ASN A 139 -8.59 0.95 -6.07
CA ASN A 139 -9.03 -0.01 -7.09
C ASN A 139 -8.80 -1.47 -6.71
N ASN A 140 -7.99 -1.75 -5.70
CA ASN A 140 -7.62 -3.10 -5.34
C ASN A 140 -7.10 -3.22 -3.91
N PHE A 141 -7.01 -4.47 -3.46
CA PHE A 141 -6.32 -4.86 -2.23
C PHE A 141 -5.14 -5.74 -2.60
N ILE A 142 -3.96 -5.44 -2.05
CA ILE A 142 -2.69 -6.06 -2.41
C ILE A 142 -2.02 -6.59 -1.15
N LEU A 143 -1.58 -7.86 -1.17
CA LEU A 143 -0.79 -8.47 -0.10
C LEU A 143 0.69 -8.54 -0.47
N ALA A 144 1.56 -8.49 0.54
CA ALA A 144 2.98 -8.76 0.39
C ALA A 144 3.34 -10.21 0.74
N THR A 145 4.27 -10.79 0.01
CA THR A 145 4.72 -12.16 0.23
C THR A 145 6.18 -12.37 -0.16
N THR A 146 6.84 -13.35 0.46
CA THR A 146 8.19 -13.81 0.07
C THR A 146 8.15 -14.87 -1.03
N LYS A 147 6.97 -15.41 -1.34
CA LYS A 147 6.79 -16.53 -2.26
C LYS A 147 6.58 -16.00 -3.68
N ASN A 148 7.52 -16.21 -4.60
CA ASN A 148 7.31 -15.91 -6.02
C ASN A 148 6.26 -16.86 -6.64
N TYR A 149 5.42 -16.34 -7.54
CA TYR A 149 4.47 -17.13 -8.34
C TYR A 149 4.01 -16.35 -9.58
N ALA A 150 3.33 -17.02 -10.53
CA ALA A 150 3.03 -16.49 -11.87
C ALA A 150 2.31 -15.12 -11.89
N HIS A 151 1.42 -14.84 -10.94
CA HIS A 151 0.67 -13.58 -10.87
C HIS A 151 1.27 -12.56 -9.88
N ARG A 152 2.43 -12.85 -9.29
CA ARG A 152 3.07 -12.00 -8.27
C ARG A 152 4.15 -11.15 -8.90
N ILE A 153 4.16 -9.87 -8.52
CA ILE A 153 5.07 -8.87 -9.08
C ILE A 153 6.17 -8.62 -8.06
N TYR A 154 7.42 -8.75 -8.49
CA TYR A 154 8.56 -8.42 -7.64
C TYR A 154 8.55 -6.93 -7.26
N LEU A 155 8.76 -6.63 -5.97
CA LEU A 155 8.93 -5.27 -5.47
C LEU A 155 10.41 -4.97 -5.28
N ARG A 156 11.01 -5.56 -4.23
CA ARG A 156 12.43 -5.47 -3.84
C ARG A 156 12.72 -6.49 -2.72
N ASP A 157 14.00 -6.74 -2.44
CA ASP A 157 14.47 -7.48 -1.25
C ASP A 157 13.82 -8.87 -1.07
N GLY A 158 13.53 -9.55 -2.18
CA GLY A 158 12.85 -10.85 -2.19
C GLY A 158 11.34 -10.79 -1.86
N ILE A 159 10.75 -9.60 -1.77
CA ILE A 159 9.33 -9.39 -1.53
C ILE A 159 8.60 -9.16 -2.85
N TYR A 160 7.42 -9.77 -2.95
CA TYR A 160 6.51 -9.69 -4.07
C TYR A 160 5.16 -9.14 -3.61
N ALA A 161 4.49 -8.42 -4.49
CA ALA A 161 3.11 -7.99 -4.36
C ALA A 161 2.16 -8.95 -5.09
N GLU A 162 1.01 -9.18 -4.49
CA GLU A 162 -0.08 -9.95 -5.06
C GLU A 162 -1.37 -9.11 -5.00
N VAL A 163 -1.95 -8.79 -6.16
CA VAL A 163 -3.31 -8.26 -6.17
C VAL A 163 -4.25 -9.37 -5.71
N THR A 164 -4.86 -9.22 -4.54
CA THR A 164 -5.70 -10.24 -3.92
C THR A 164 -7.17 -10.00 -4.21
N LEU A 165 -7.61 -8.75 -4.32
CA LEU A 165 -8.99 -8.38 -4.68
C LEU A 165 -9.02 -7.16 -5.61
N LEU A 166 -10.02 -7.09 -6.49
CA LEU A 166 -10.34 -5.90 -7.27
C LEU A 166 -11.57 -5.21 -6.70
N TYR A 167 -11.59 -3.88 -6.69
CA TYR A 167 -12.78 -3.10 -6.38
C TYR A 167 -13.44 -2.62 -7.69
N LYS A 168 -14.64 -3.11 -7.97
CA LYS A 168 -15.39 -2.75 -9.18
C LYS A 168 -16.89 -2.85 -8.93
N ASN A 169 -17.67 -1.91 -9.48
CA ASN A 169 -19.12 -1.84 -9.31
C ASN A 169 -19.53 -1.82 -7.83
N LYS A 170 -18.84 -0.98 -7.05
CA LYS A 170 -19.06 -0.77 -5.61
C LYS A 170 -18.83 -2.00 -4.71
N LYS A 171 -18.17 -3.06 -5.21
CA LYS A 171 -17.86 -4.28 -4.45
C LYS A 171 -16.44 -4.76 -4.68
N PHE A 172 -15.91 -5.50 -3.69
CA PHE A 172 -14.69 -6.28 -3.89
C PHE A 172 -15.01 -7.58 -4.64
N GLN A 173 -14.12 -7.96 -5.55
CA GLN A 173 -14.24 -9.11 -6.42
C GLN A 173 -13.01 -9.99 -6.27
N ASN A 174 -13.27 -11.28 -6.09
CA ASN A 174 -12.24 -12.31 -6.02
C ASN A 174 -11.55 -12.46 -7.38
N LEU A 175 -10.29 -12.83 -7.32
CA LEU A 175 -9.47 -13.31 -8.43
C LEU A 175 -9.31 -14.83 -8.28
N ALA A 176 -8.81 -15.49 -9.33
CA ALA A 176 -8.65 -16.95 -9.34
C ALA A 176 -7.71 -17.48 -8.23
N TRP A 177 -6.88 -16.61 -7.66
CA TRP A 177 -5.90 -16.93 -6.62
C TRP A 177 -6.17 -16.26 -5.26
N THR A 178 -7.31 -15.59 -5.08
CA THR A 178 -7.66 -14.99 -3.78
C THR A 178 -7.70 -16.07 -2.69
N TYR A 179 -7.03 -15.85 -1.56
CA TYR A 179 -7.05 -16.83 -0.46
C TYR A 179 -8.45 -16.99 0.14
N PRO A 180 -8.85 -18.19 0.61
CA PRO A 180 -10.22 -18.47 1.06
C PRO A 180 -10.74 -17.53 2.16
N ASP A 181 -9.92 -17.14 3.12
CA ASP A 181 -10.30 -16.21 4.19
C ASP A 181 -10.60 -14.80 3.67
N TYR A 182 -9.89 -14.36 2.62
CA TYR A 182 -10.12 -13.10 1.93
C TYR A 182 -11.29 -13.14 0.93
N GLN A 183 -11.80 -14.33 0.57
CA GLN A 183 -12.99 -14.47 -0.30
C GLN A 183 -14.30 -14.27 0.45
N THR A 184 -14.25 -14.26 1.80
CA THR A 184 -15.45 -14.23 2.63
C THR A 184 -16.18 -12.89 2.54
N ASP A 185 -17.51 -12.94 2.62
CA ASP A 185 -18.33 -11.73 2.74
C ASP A 185 -17.95 -10.93 3.99
N PHE A 186 -17.56 -11.61 5.07
CA PHE A 186 -17.05 -10.98 6.29
C PHE A 186 -15.85 -10.06 5.99
N PHE A 187 -14.83 -10.58 5.29
CA PHE A 187 -13.67 -9.77 4.92
C PHE A 187 -14.02 -8.64 3.94
N HIS A 188 -14.87 -8.90 2.94
CA HIS A 188 -15.33 -7.87 2.02
C HIS A 188 -16.05 -6.72 2.72
N GLN A 189 -16.95 -7.01 3.67
CA GLN A 189 -17.65 -5.99 4.45
C GLN A 189 -16.70 -5.20 5.36
N PHE A 190 -15.74 -5.86 5.99
CA PHE A 190 -14.66 -5.19 6.72
C PHE A 190 -13.91 -4.21 5.80
N LEU A 191 -13.47 -4.66 4.62
CA LEU A 191 -12.68 -3.86 3.71
C LEU A 191 -13.47 -2.69 3.10
N LEU A 192 -14.79 -2.85 2.89
CA LEU A 192 -15.67 -1.76 2.48
C LEU A 192 -15.75 -0.64 3.54
N LYS A 193 -15.74 -0.99 4.83
CA LYS A 193 -15.71 0.00 5.91
C LYS A 193 -14.34 0.71 5.97
N VAL A 194 -13.25 -0.04 5.88
CA VAL A 194 -11.88 0.53 5.81
C VAL A 194 -11.73 1.46 4.61
N ARG A 195 -12.30 1.09 3.45
CA ARG A 195 -12.28 1.92 2.24
C ARG A 195 -12.92 3.29 2.47
N LYS A 196 -14.06 3.36 3.16
CA LYS A 196 -14.73 4.62 3.47
C LYS A 196 -13.84 5.53 4.32
N ILE A 197 -13.22 4.97 5.35
CA ILE A 197 -12.25 5.68 6.21
C ILE A 197 -11.07 6.20 5.36
N TYR A 198 -10.51 5.33 4.53
CA TYR A 198 -9.39 5.67 3.65
C TYR A 198 -9.72 6.82 2.68
N ILE A 199 -10.90 6.85 2.08
CA ILE A 199 -11.33 7.96 1.20
C ILE A 199 -11.37 9.28 1.98
N GLU A 200 -11.91 9.29 3.19
CA GLU A 200 -11.95 10.49 4.03
C GLU A 200 -10.54 10.93 4.46
N ASP A 201 -9.62 10.00 4.71
CA ASP A 201 -8.23 10.32 5.00
C ASP A 201 -7.50 10.89 3.78
N LEU A 202 -7.78 10.39 2.57
CA LEU A 202 -7.25 10.96 1.33
C LEU A 202 -7.73 12.38 1.11
N LYS A 203 -9.02 12.66 1.33
CA LYS A 203 -9.58 14.01 1.25
C LYS A 203 -8.83 14.98 2.18
N LYS A 204 -8.60 14.60 3.43
CA LYS A 204 -7.85 15.46 4.37
C LYS A 204 -6.42 15.79 3.92
N ILE A 205 -5.78 14.90 3.16
CA ILE A 205 -4.38 15.05 2.72
C ILE A 205 -4.29 15.84 1.40
N TYR A 206 -5.16 15.50 0.45
CA TYR A 206 -5.04 15.96 -0.93
C TYR A 206 -6.06 17.03 -1.32
N TYR A 207 -7.00 17.36 -0.45
CA TYR A 207 -8.10 18.24 -0.77
C TYR A 207 -8.28 19.34 0.29
N SER A 208 -8.23 20.60 -0.15
CA SER A 208 -8.69 21.77 0.60
C SER A 208 -10.14 22.05 0.26
N LYS A 209 -10.93 22.56 1.21
CA LYS A 209 -12.38 22.87 1.08
C LYS A 209 -12.80 23.77 -0.11
N GLU A 210 -11.87 24.21 -0.95
CA GLU A 210 -12.09 25.16 -2.07
C GLU A 210 -12.31 24.49 -3.44
N ASP A 211 -12.13 23.17 -3.59
CA ASP A 211 -12.27 22.50 -4.90
C ASP A 211 -13.68 21.90 -5.10
N ASP A 212 -14.58 22.51 -5.89
CA ASP A 212 -16.02 22.15 -5.98
C ASP A 212 -16.40 20.71 -6.43
N GLU A 213 -15.46 19.78 -6.68
CA GLU A 213 -15.75 18.38 -7.05
C GLU A 213 -14.99 17.35 -6.18
N ASP A 214 -15.70 16.31 -5.70
CA ASP A 214 -15.12 15.17 -4.97
C ASP A 214 -14.38 14.24 -5.96
N PRO A 215 -13.03 14.15 -5.94
CA PRO A 215 -12.29 13.40 -6.94
C PRO A 215 -12.36 11.88 -6.75
N PHE A 216 -13.05 11.41 -5.72
CA PHE A 216 -13.09 10.00 -5.32
C PHE A 216 -14.46 9.33 -5.53
N TYR A 217 -15.43 10.02 -6.12
CA TYR A 217 -16.77 9.53 -6.46
C TYR A 217 -17.24 10.00 -7.84
#